data_AF-A0A7W6CTG7-F1
#
_entry.id   AF-A0A7W6CTG7-F1
#
_cell.length_a   1.000
_cell.length_b   1.000
_cell.length_c   1.000
_cell.angle_alpha   90.00
_cell.angle_beta   90.00
_cell.angle_gamma   90.00
#
_symmetry.space_group_name_H-M   'P 1'
#
loop_
_entity.id
_entity.type
_entity.pdbx_description
1 polymer ?
#
loop_
_entity_poly.entity_id
_entity_poly.type
_entity_poly.pdbx_seq_one_letter_code
_entity_poly.pdbx_strand_id
1 'polypeptide(L)'
;MADTIKNRAIWRALTTINAPLPSHIDADTLTACLALSTTDPRWRPHVRAFFREVGVEVIMDMVVEGAITFDSLSKAISFWDVDEDYENARWIREMAADPVAGADAADAESDRFHYDGR
;
A
#
# COMPACT_ATOMS: atom_id res chain seq x y z
N MET A 1 -5.16 11.95 19.39
CA MET A 1 -3.84 11.28 19.44
C MET A 1 -3.93 9.86 18.88
N ALA A 2 -4.63 9.64 17.76
CA ALA A 2 -4.65 8.34 17.06
C ALA A 2 -4.12 8.48 15.61
N ASP A 3 -4.16 9.69 15.06
CA ASP A 3 -3.72 10.02 13.70
C ASP A 3 -2.18 10.05 13.54
N THR A 4 -1.44 10.20 14.65
CA THR A 4 0.03 10.24 14.63
C THR A 4 0.66 8.86 14.42
N ILE A 5 -0.04 7.78 14.78
CA ILE A 5 0.45 6.41 14.58
C ILE A 5 0.20 5.97 13.14
N LYS A 6 -0.90 6.38 12.51
CA LYS A 6 -1.32 5.96 11.15
C LYS A 6 -0.39 6.41 10.00
N ASN A 7 0.72 7.07 10.29
CA ASN A 7 1.58 7.67 9.29
C ASN A 7 3.08 7.43 9.53
N ARG A 8 3.47 6.55 10.46
CA ARG A 8 4.90 6.39 10.75
C ARG A 8 5.63 5.78 9.55
N ALA A 9 5.01 4.83 8.86
CA ALA A 9 5.63 4.20 7.71
C ALA A 9 5.76 5.14 6.52
N ILE A 10 4.77 6.01 6.27
CA ILE A 10 4.87 7.00 5.20
C ILE A 10 5.99 8.02 5.46
N TRP A 11 6.20 8.44 6.72
CA TRP A 11 7.34 9.29 7.06
C TRP A 11 8.69 8.60 6.82
N ARG A 12 8.81 7.30 7.11
CA ARG A 12 10.01 6.52 6.77
C ARG A 12 10.22 6.48 5.26
N ALA A 13 9.18 6.23 4.47
CA ALA A 13 9.26 6.24 3.01
C ALA A 13 9.70 7.62 2.48
N LEU A 14 9.14 8.71 3.02
CA LEU A 14 9.51 10.09 2.65
C LEU A 14 10.99 10.39 2.86
N THR A 15 11.57 9.94 3.98
CA THR A 15 13.00 10.16 4.24
C THR A 15 13.89 9.48 3.20
N THR A 16 13.48 8.34 2.67
CA THR A 16 14.21 7.63 1.61
C THR A 16 14.04 8.32 0.26
N ILE A 17 12.80 8.61 -0.16
CA ILE A 17 12.54 9.09 -1.53
C ILE A 17 12.89 10.56 -1.75
N ASN A 18 12.89 11.39 -0.68
CA ASN A 18 13.25 12.80 -0.79
C ASN A 18 14.76 13.02 -0.69
N ALA A 19 15.54 12.11 -0.09
CA ALA A 19 16.99 12.26 0.06
C ALA A 19 17.74 12.52 -1.27
N PRO A 20 17.40 11.87 -2.40
CA PRO A 20 18.07 12.12 -3.67
C PRO A 20 17.47 13.24 -4.54
N LEU A 21 16.34 13.86 -4.15
CA LEU A 21 15.55 14.73 -5.06
C LEU A 21 15.51 16.20 -4.61
N PRO A 22 15.63 17.17 -5.54
CA PRO A 22 15.68 18.60 -5.22
C PRO A 22 14.32 19.18 -4.77
N SER A 23 13.22 18.51 -5.14
CA SER A 23 11.87 18.88 -4.75
C SER A 23 11.34 17.84 -3.76
N HIS A 24 10.87 18.29 -2.61
CA HIS A 24 10.29 17.39 -1.61
C HIS A 24 8.82 17.12 -1.94
N ILE A 25 8.43 15.85 -1.95
CA ILE A 25 7.02 15.44 -1.91
C ILE A 25 6.59 15.31 -0.45
N ASP A 26 5.35 15.69 -0.14
CA ASP A 26 4.76 15.48 1.19
C ASP A 26 4.01 14.14 1.27
N ALA A 27 3.60 13.75 2.48
CA ALA A 27 2.91 12.48 2.73
C ALA A 27 1.58 12.36 1.98
N ASP A 28 0.78 13.43 1.96
CA ASP A 28 -0.52 13.45 1.31
C ASP A 28 -0.36 13.32 -0.21
N THR A 29 0.55 14.11 -0.79
CA THR A 29 0.84 14.05 -2.23
C THR A 29 1.39 12.68 -2.63
N LEU A 30 2.29 12.08 -1.85
CA LEU A 30 2.79 10.73 -2.13
C LEU A 30 1.66 9.70 -2.12
N THR A 31 0.80 9.74 -1.10
CA THR A 31 -0.36 8.84 -1.00
C THR A 31 -1.31 9.03 -2.18
N ALA A 32 -1.60 10.29 -2.53
CA ALA A 32 -2.44 10.61 -3.68
C ALA A 32 -1.83 10.11 -5.00
N CYS A 33 -0.50 10.14 -5.16
CA CYS A 33 0.18 9.59 -6.33
C CYS A 33 0.14 8.06 -6.38
N LEU A 34 0.29 7.38 -5.24
CA LEU A 34 0.19 5.92 -5.12
C LEU A 34 -1.26 5.42 -5.29
N ALA A 35 -2.24 6.23 -4.89
CA ALA A 35 -3.66 5.96 -5.08
C ALA A 35 -4.21 6.44 -6.44
N LEU A 36 -3.35 6.98 -7.31
CA LEU A 36 -3.72 7.57 -8.61
C LEU A 36 -4.77 8.69 -8.53
N SER A 37 -4.92 9.30 -7.35
CA SER A 37 -5.73 10.50 -7.16
C SER A 37 -5.01 11.77 -7.63
N THR A 38 -3.67 11.73 -7.71
CA THR A 38 -2.83 12.77 -8.34
C THR A 38 -1.89 12.12 -9.36
N THR A 39 -1.97 12.56 -10.61
CA THR A 39 -1.23 11.97 -11.75
C THR A 39 -0.25 12.95 -12.40
N ASP A 40 0.19 13.97 -11.65
CA ASP A 40 1.12 14.97 -12.17
C ASP A 40 2.49 14.34 -12.47
N PRO A 41 2.98 14.44 -13.72
CA PRO A 41 4.20 13.76 -14.15
C PRO A 41 5.47 14.20 -13.40
N ARG A 42 5.44 15.35 -12.72
CA ARG A 42 6.57 15.82 -11.90
C ARG A 42 6.89 14.89 -10.73
N TRP A 43 5.92 14.08 -10.29
CA TRP A 43 6.07 13.15 -9.16
C TRP A 43 6.50 11.75 -9.56
N ARG A 44 6.55 11.46 -10.87
CA ARG A 44 7.07 10.18 -11.40
C ARG A 44 8.44 9.78 -10.82
N PRO A 45 9.45 10.68 -10.67
CA PRO A 45 10.72 10.29 -10.05
C PRO A 45 10.56 9.85 -8.58
N HIS A 46 9.71 10.50 -7.80
CA HIS A 46 9.43 10.12 -6.40
C HIS A 46 8.73 8.76 -6.32
N VAL A 47 7.74 8.52 -7.18
CA VAL A 47 7.04 7.23 -7.23
C VAL A 47 7.98 6.10 -7.66
N ARG A 48 8.86 6.33 -8.64
CA ARG A 48 9.89 5.34 -9.03
C ARG A 48 10.88 5.08 -7.91
N ALA A 49 11.34 6.12 -7.21
CA ALA A 49 12.21 5.99 -6.04
C ALA A 49 11.52 5.19 -4.91
N PHE A 50 10.21 5.38 -4.72
CA PHE A 50 9.44 4.60 -3.76
C PHE A 50 9.55 3.10 -4.02
N PHE A 51 9.22 2.65 -5.24
CA PHE A 51 9.28 1.21 -5.56
C PHE A 51 10.70 0.64 -5.61
N ARG A 52 11.70 1.49 -5.85
CA ARG A 52 13.10 1.04 -5.96
C ARG A 52 13.83 1.00 -4.62
N GLU A 53 13.63 1.98 -3.75
CA GLU A 53 14.48 2.23 -2.59
C GLU A 53 13.78 2.01 -1.24
N VAL A 54 12.45 2.07 -1.20
CA VAL A 54 11.73 1.81 0.05
C VAL A 54 11.71 0.31 0.32
N GLY A 55 12.15 -0.08 1.51
CA GLY A 55 12.15 -1.50 1.91
C GLY A 55 10.75 -2.07 2.00
N VAL A 56 10.61 -3.35 1.65
CA VAL A 56 9.34 -4.10 1.67
C VAL A 56 8.62 -4.03 3.02
N GLU A 57 9.36 -4.02 4.12
CA GLU A 57 8.85 -3.87 5.49
C GLU A 57 8.07 -2.56 5.69
N VAL A 58 8.55 -1.46 5.10
CA VAL A 58 7.92 -0.14 5.20
C VAL A 58 6.67 -0.09 4.34
N ILE A 59 6.71 -0.69 3.15
CA ILE A 59 5.55 -0.79 2.26
C ILE A 59 4.45 -1.62 2.94
N MET A 60 4.82 -2.73 3.59
CA MET A 60 3.88 -3.56 4.35
C MET A 60 3.29 -2.81 5.53
N ASP A 61 4.09 -2.10 6.33
CA ASP A 61 3.59 -1.25 7.41
C ASP A 61 2.60 -0.19 6.88
N MET A 62 2.88 0.46 5.74
CA MET A 62 1.93 1.43 5.14
C MET A 62 0.59 0.80 4.77
N VAL A 63 0.57 -0.45 4.33
CA VAL A 63 -0.66 -1.18 4.03
C VAL A 63 -1.41 -1.56 5.32
N VAL A 64 -0.69 -2.04 6.34
CA VAL A 64 -1.26 -2.39 7.66
C VAL A 64 -1.81 -1.16 8.38
N GLU A 65 -1.14 -0.02 8.28
CA GLU A 65 -1.59 1.28 8.81
C GLU A 65 -2.82 1.83 8.03
N GLY A 66 -3.14 1.26 6.86
CA GLY A 66 -4.28 1.65 6.03
C GLY A 66 -4.04 2.92 5.21
N ALA A 67 -2.78 3.36 5.07
CA ALA A 67 -2.44 4.52 4.25
C ALA A 67 -2.59 4.23 2.75
N ILE A 68 -2.37 2.98 2.33
CA ILE A 68 -2.48 2.52 0.95
C ILE A 68 -2.92 1.06 0.91
N THR A 69 -3.33 0.55 -0.26
CA THR A 69 -3.67 -0.86 -0.47
C THR A 69 -2.77 -1.49 -1.53
N PHE A 70 -2.60 -2.81 -1.50
CA PHE A 70 -1.86 -3.54 -2.54
C PHE A 70 -2.46 -3.36 -3.93
N ASP A 71 -3.79 -3.27 -4.04
CA ASP A 71 -4.49 -2.96 -5.30
C ASP A 71 -4.08 -1.57 -5.85
N SER A 72 -4.05 -0.55 -5.00
CA SER A 72 -3.63 0.79 -5.39
C SER A 72 -2.15 0.82 -5.82
N LEU A 73 -1.28 0.16 -5.06
CA LEU A 73 0.14 0.04 -5.41
C LEU A 73 0.36 -0.69 -6.74
N SER A 74 -0.37 -1.79 -6.98
CA SER A 74 -0.33 -2.54 -8.24
C SER A 74 -0.74 -1.66 -9.43
N LYS A 75 -1.84 -0.91 -9.30
CA LYS A 75 -2.28 0.06 -10.32
C LYS A 75 -1.24 1.16 -10.55
N ALA A 76 -0.61 1.65 -9.48
CA ALA A 76 0.43 2.67 -9.57
C ALA A 76 1.67 2.18 -10.32
N ILE A 77 2.10 0.93 -10.12
CA ILE A 77 3.22 0.32 -10.88
C ILE A 77 2.93 0.40 -12.39
N SER A 78 1.74 -0.01 -12.81
CA SER A 78 1.34 0.01 -14.22
C SER A 78 1.19 1.43 -14.77
N PHE A 79 0.60 2.36 -14.00
CA PHE A 79 0.37 3.73 -14.47
C PHE A 79 1.66 4.54 -14.60
N TRP A 80 2.54 4.46 -13.60
CA TRP A 80 3.78 5.24 -13.57
C TRP A 80 4.92 4.62 -14.38
N ASP A 81 4.65 3.48 -15.02
CA ASP A 81 5.61 2.72 -15.81
C ASP A 81 6.85 2.42 -14.95
N VAL A 82 6.61 1.80 -13.80
CA VAL A 82 7.67 1.38 -12.87
C VAL A 82 8.28 0.09 -13.40
N ASP A 83 9.61 0.03 -13.34
CA ASP A 83 10.38 -1.09 -13.86
C ASP A 83 10.00 -2.40 -13.17
N GLU A 84 9.69 -3.43 -13.97
CA GLU A 84 9.17 -4.71 -13.47
C GLU A 84 10.25 -5.55 -12.79
N ASP A 85 11.52 -5.25 -13.07
CA ASP A 85 12.68 -5.90 -12.45
C ASP A 85 12.90 -5.47 -10.99
N TYR A 86 12.15 -4.48 -10.49
CA TYR A 86 12.19 -4.11 -9.08
C TYR A 86 11.52 -5.19 -8.23
N GLU A 87 12.27 -5.76 -7.27
CA GLU A 87 11.81 -6.81 -6.36
C GLU A 87 10.48 -6.45 -5.68
N ASN A 88 10.35 -5.19 -5.24
CA ASN A 88 9.11 -4.68 -4.66
C ASN A 88 7.94 -4.69 -5.65
N ALA A 89 8.16 -4.36 -6.92
CA ALA A 89 7.09 -4.31 -7.92
C ALA A 89 6.50 -5.70 -8.19
N ARG A 90 7.38 -6.71 -8.30
CA ARG A 90 6.98 -8.11 -8.39
C ARG A 90 6.21 -8.55 -7.15
N TRP A 91 6.77 -8.32 -5.96
CA TRP A 91 6.14 -8.72 -4.69
C TRP A 91 4.75 -8.08 -4.50
N ILE A 92 4.59 -6.78 -4.79
CA ILE A 92 3.31 -6.07 -4.68
C ILE A 92 2.23 -6.69 -5.57
N ARG A 93 2.59 -7.10 -6.79
CA ARG A 93 1.65 -7.75 -7.71
C ARG A 93 1.23 -9.13 -7.20
N GLU A 94 2.15 -9.90 -6.64
CA GLU A 94 1.83 -11.18 -6.00
C GLU A 94 0.84 -10.99 -4.85
N MET A 95 1.07 -9.99 -3.99
CA MET A 95 0.17 -9.65 -2.87
C MET A 95 -1.18 -9.04 -3.33
N ALA A 96 -1.24 -8.41 -4.50
CA ALA A 96 -2.50 -7.91 -5.07
C ALA A 96 -3.31 -9.00 -5.78
N ALA A 97 -2.64 -10.03 -6.30
CA ALA A 97 -3.27 -11.15 -7.01
C ALA A 97 -3.90 -12.17 -6.06
N ASP A 98 -3.34 -12.31 -4.85
CA ASP A 98 -3.95 -13.04 -3.75
C ASP A 98 -4.61 -12.03 -2.80
N PRO A 99 -5.89 -11.68 -2.99
CA PRO A 99 -6.61 -11.00 -1.93
C PRO A 99 -6.69 -12.00 -0.79
N VAL A 100 -5.73 -11.93 0.15
CA VAL A 100 -5.75 -12.74 1.37
C VAL A 100 -7.16 -12.64 1.93
N ALA A 101 -7.90 -13.73 1.80
CA ALA A 101 -9.34 -13.71 1.93
C ALA A 101 -9.69 -13.38 3.39
N GLY A 102 -10.35 -12.25 3.58
CA GLY A 102 -11.24 -11.97 4.71
C GLY A 102 -10.61 -12.04 6.11
N ALA A 103 -10.14 -10.89 6.59
CA ALA A 103 -10.47 -10.56 7.97
C ALA A 103 -12.01 -10.39 8.04
N ASP A 104 -12.64 -11.18 8.90
CA ASP A 104 -14.07 -11.18 9.25
C ASP A 104 -15.05 -11.57 8.11
N ALA A 105 -15.11 -12.89 7.86
CA ALA A 105 -16.42 -13.49 7.59
C ALA A 105 -17.30 -13.26 8.81
N ALA A 106 -18.25 -12.36 8.60
CA ALA A 106 -19.44 -12.10 9.39
C ALA A 106 -19.89 -13.28 10.26
N ASP A 107 -20.17 -12.92 11.52
CA ASP A 107 -21.39 -13.29 12.23
C ASP A 107 -21.70 -14.79 12.25
N ALA A 108 -21.40 -15.37 13.42
CA ALA A 108 -21.88 -16.66 13.89
C ALA A 108 -23.23 -17.03 13.25
N GLU A 109 -23.16 -17.98 12.33
CA GLU A 109 -24.31 -18.70 11.81
C GLU A 109 -25.11 -19.24 13.00
N SER A 110 -26.21 -18.52 13.26
CA SER A 110 -27.45 -18.95 13.88
C SER A 110 -27.43 -20.41 14.35
N ASP A 111 -27.32 -20.55 15.66
CA ASP A 111 -27.73 -21.70 16.46
C ASP A 111 -29.20 -22.04 16.15
N ARG A 112 -29.42 -22.76 15.05
CA ARG A 112 -30.71 -23.25 14.60
C ARG A 112 -30.55 -24.56 13.86
N PHE A 113 -30.09 -25.61 14.55
CA PHE A 113 -30.61 -26.94 14.28
C PHE A 113 -30.78 -27.74 15.57
N HIS A 114 -32.00 -27.63 16.07
CA HIS A 114 -32.74 -28.72 16.68
C HIS A 114 -32.53 -30.00 15.86
N TYR A 115 -31.87 -31.01 16.46
CA TYR A 115 -32.04 -32.41 16.06
C TYR A 115 -32.26 -33.25 17.33
N ASP A 116 -33.51 -33.66 17.47
CA ASP A 116 -34.02 -34.70 18.35
C ASP A 116 -33.37 -36.05 18.03
N GLY A 117 -33.04 -36.86 19.05
CA GLY A 117 -32.54 -38.21 18.78
C GLY A 117 -31.98 -38.99 19.97
N ARG A 118 -32.89 -39.39 20.87
CA ARG A 118 -32.89 -40.60 21.73
C ARG A 118 -33.03 -40.36 23.23
#